data_AF-A0A182YI56-F1
#
_entry.id   AF-A0A182YI56-F1
#
_cell.length_a   1.000
_cell.length_b   1.000
_cell.length_c   1.000
_cell.angle_alpha   90.00
_cell.angle_beta   90.00
_cell.angle_gamma   90.00
#
_symmetry.space_group_name_H-M   'P 1'
#
loop_
_entity.id
_entity.type
_entity.pdbx_description
1 polymer ?
#
loop_
_entity_poly.entity_id
_entity_poly.type
_entity_poly.pdbx_seq_one_letter_code
_entity_poly.pdbx_strand_id
1 'polypeptide(L)'
;MVRSYGILLSAVLVTAGELVSGKLLPAPSDPEASARALYRSLDDGGYSPTLALILQDYILINSTGTVTWSNPAFVYYDQQLIEAIQQQLEVESEQDAAYDQQQQQHQWQTDHGSSLLPLYGGLKFLTNYCGPGNWSADGSTVQSAYFSSIDQCCKQHDECPDTIVERRDYRRYEALPYKPQIFTRLRCNCDVVFLRCLQNIATFFSYAVAWIYTKFQYNCFDYEHPVMECTVKRNDGLFTADRCLTYMVDNSNDKRWQWFDIPYLSSNQFIFPEVEYRYELDWFHVLFDRKISSKS
;
A
#
# COMPACT_ATOMS: atom_id res chain seq x y z
N MET A 1 -66.39 -47.08 -2.71
CA MET A 1 -65.47 -46.24 -1.90
C MET A 1 -64.49 -45.56 -2.85
N VAL A 2 -64.79 -44.33 -3.22
CA VAL A 2 -63.90 -43.46 -4.01
C VAL A 2 -63.69 -42.23 -3.14
N ARG A 3 -62.45 -41.96 -2.73
CA ARG A 3 -62.06 -40.70 -2.10
C ARG A 3 -60.92 -40.11 -2.91
N SER A 4 -61.24 -39.02 -3.59
CA SER A 4 -60.29 -38.08 -4.19
C SER A 4 -59.34 -37.53 -3.14
N TYR A 5 -58.06 -37.42 -3.50
CA TYR A 5 -57.17 -36.42 -2.96
C TYR A 5 -56.56 -35.67 -4.16
N GLY A 6 -56.98 -34.43 -4.33
CA GLY A 6 -56.32 -33.48 -5.22
C GLY A 6 -55.05 -32.97 -4.53
N ILE A 7 -53.95 -32.94 -5.27
CA ILE A 7 -52.74 -32.22 -4.89
C ILE A 7 -52.55 -31.12 -5.93
N LEU A 8 -52.65 -29.89 -5.45
CA LEU A 8 -52.36 -28.64 -6.16
C LEU A 8 -50.87 -28.59 -6.54
N LEU A 9 -50.58 -28.55 -7.84
CA LEU A 9 -49.28 -28.15 -8.37
C LEU A 9 -49.29 -26.63 -8.55
N SER A 10 -48.75 -25.89 -7.57
CA SER A 10 -48.45 -24.48 -7.72
C SER A 10 -47.17 -24.32 -8.55
N ALA A 11 -47.33 -23.75 -9.74
CA ALA A 11 -46.22 -23.28 -10.57
C ALA A 11 -45.53 -22.09 -9.89
N VAL A 12 -44.28 -22.28 -9.46
CA VAL A 12 -43.39 -21.15 -9.14
C VAL A 12 -42.56 -20.89 -10.40
N LEU A 13 -42.98 -19.88 -11.15
CA LEU A 13 -42.17 -19.22 -12.18
C LEU A 13 -40.97 -18.58 -11.48
N VAL A 14 -39.80 -19.22 -11.55
CA VAL A 14 -38.54 -18.55 -11.29
C VAL A 14 -38.24 -17.69 -12.51
N THR A 15 -38.50 -16.39 -12.39
CA THR A 15 -38.02 -15.40 -13.34
C THR A 15 -36.50 -15.44 -13.31
N ALA A 16 -35.89 -15.71 -14.47
CA ALA A 16 -34.48 -15.48 -14.69
C ALA A 16 -34.25 -13.96 -14.61
N GLY A 17 -34.01 -13.47 -13.40
CA GLY A 17 -33.43 -12.15 -13.18
C GLY A 17 -32.03 -12.18 -13.76
N GLU A 18 -31.82 -11.39 -14.80
CA GLU A 18 -30.52 -11.12 -15.39
C GLU A 18 -29.53 -10.78 -14.27
N LEU A 19 -28.54 -11.66 -14.06
CA LEU A 19 -27.31 -11.28 -13.38
C LEU A 19 -26.70 -10.16 -14.19
N VAL A 20 -26.97 -8.91 -13.78
CA VAL A 20 -26.25 -7.74 -14.22
C VAL A 20 -24.80 -7.99 -13.84
N SER A 21 -24.02 -8.43 -14.84
CA SER A 21 -22.57 -8.37 -14.82
C SER A 21 -22.21 -6.95 -14.36
N GLY A 22 -21.66 -6.84 -13.16
CA GLY A 22 -21.17 -5.59 -12.62
C GLY A 22 -20.07 -5.09 -13.54
N LYS A 23 -20.45 -4.28 -14.53
CA LYS A 23 -19.51 -3.53 -15.36
C LYS A 23 -18.65 -2.74 -14.39
N LEU A 24 -17.35 -3.01 -14.37
CA LEU A 24 -16.36 -2.12 -13.78
C LEU A 24 -16.66 -0.71 -14.32
N LEU A 25 -17.08 0.19 -13.44
CA LEU A 25 -17.19 1.59 -13.80
C LEU A 25 -15.77 2.08 -14.08
N PRO A 26 -15.52 2.74 -15.23
CA PRO A 26 -14.23 3.35 -15.48
C PRO A 26 -13.94 4.40 -14.38
N ALA A 27 -12.67 4.50 -13.97
CA ALA A 27 -12.23 5.54 -13.04
C ALA A 27 -12.74 6.92 -13.53
N PRO A 28 -13.29 7.78 -12.64
CA PRO A 28 -13.85 9.05 -13.07
C PRO A 28 -12.78 9.92 -13.72
N SER A 29 -13.10 10.52 -14.88
CA SER A 29 -12.26 11.57 -15.48
C SER A 29 -12.44 12.94 -14.79
N ASP A 30 -13.50 13.07 -14.00
CA ASP A 30 -13.86 14.27 -13.24
C ASP A 30 -13.15 14.28 -11.87
N PRO A 31 -12.39 15.35 -11.54
CA PRO A 31 -11.74 15.51 -10.24
C PRO A 31 -12.71 15.46 -9.05
N GLU A 32 -13.90 16.04 -9.14
CA GLU A 32 -14.87 16.06 -8.03
C GLU A 32 -15.44 14.67 -7.76
N ALA A 33 -15.74 13.91 -8.81
CA ALA A 33 -16.15 12.51 -8.69
C ALA A 33 -15.01 11.65 -8.10
N SER A 34 -13.76 11.92 -8.46
CA SER A 34 -12.59 11.21 -7.94
C SER A 34 -12.32 11.54 -6.48
N ALA A 35 -12.47 12.80 -6.09
CA ALA A 35 -12.40 13.24 -4.70
C ALA A 35 -13.47 12.58 -3.85
N ARG A 36 -14.73 12.55 -4.32
CA ARG A 36 -15.82 11.84 -3.64
C ARG A 36 -15.57 10.34 -3.53
N ALA A 37 -15.02 9.71 -4.58
CA ALA A 37 -14.68 8.29 -4.55
C ALA A 37 -13.55 8.00 -3.55
N LEU A 38 -12.50 8.83 -3.54
CA LEU A 38 -11.39 8.73 -2.59
C LEU A 38 -11.87 8.98 -1.15
N TYR A 39 -12.67 10.02 -0.90
CA TYR A 39 -13.21 10.28 0.42
C TYR A 39 -14.06 9.12 0.90
N ARG A 40 -15.04 8.65 0.12
CA ARG A 40 -15.87 7.48 0.47
C ARG A 40 -15.05 6.23 0.73
N SER A 41 -13.97 6.03 -0.05
CA SER A 41 -13.09 4.88 0.14
C SER A 41 -12.41 4.83 1.53
N LEU A 42 -12.24 5.99 2.15
CA LEU A 42 -11.60 6.15 3.45
C LEU A 42 -12.64 6.33 4.56
N ASP A 43 -13.74 7.01 4.28
CA ASP A 43 -14.84 7.30 5.21
C ASP A 43 -15.70 6.07 5.54
N ASP A 44 -16.00 5.19 4.57
CA ASP A 44 -16.72 3.93 4.82
C ASP A 44 -15.99 3.01 5.84
N GLY A 45 -14.73 3.34 6.17
CA GLY A 45 -13.93 2.71 7.20
C GLY A 45 -13.67 3.49 8.48
N GLY A 46 -14.17 4.73 8.61
CA GLY A 46 -13.83 5.64 9.71
C GLY A 46 -12.41 6.21 9.62
N TYR A 47 -11.87 6.37 8.41
CA TYR A 47 -10.50 6.86 8.17
C TYR A 47 -10.43 8.26 7.58
N SER A 48 -11.48 9.09 7.70
CA SER A 48 -11.38 10.53 7.40
C SER A 48 -10.18 11.21 8.11
N PRO A 49 -9.76 10.84 9.34
CA PRO A 49 -8.55 11.42 9.94
C PRO A 49 -7.28 11.02 9.18
N THR A 50 -7.26 9.85 8.54
CA THR A 50 -6.12 9.40 7.72
C THR A 50 -6.00 10.25 6.47
N LEU A 51 -7.11 10.59 5.82
CA LEU A 51 -7.11 11.48 4.66
C LEU A 51 -6.62 12.89 5.03
N ALA A 52 -7.05 13.41 6.18
CA ALA A 52 -6.57 14.68 6.70
C ALA A 52 -5.05 14.66 6.96
N LEU A 53 -4.52 13.57 7.54
CA LEU A 53 -3.07 13.40 7.74
C LEU A 53 -2.28 13.34 6.43
N ILE A 54 -2.76 12.57 5.45
CA ILE A 54 -2.13 12.50 4.12
C ILE A 54 -2.07 13.90 3.49
N LEU A 55 -3.18 14.63 3.55
CA LEU A 55 -3.27 15.98 3.00
C LEU A 55 -2.33 16.95 3.70
N GLN A 56 -2.31 16.94 5.03
CA GLN A 56 -1.45 17.79 5.84
C GLN A 56 0.03 17.50 5.55
N ASP A 57 0.42 16.22 5.51
CA ASP A 57 1.80 15.83 5.20
C ASP A 57 2.17 16.22 3.77
N TYR A 58 1.27 16.05 2.79
CA TYR A 58 1.50 16.46 1.40
C TYR A 58 1.73 17.97 1.26
N ILE A 59 0.93 18.80 1.93
CA ILE A 59 1.10 20.26 1.92
C ILE A 59 2.43 20.64 2.59
N LEU A 60 2.77 19.99 3.70
CA LEU A 60 4.02 20.25 4.42
C LEU A 60 5.24 19.88 3.57
N ILE A 61 5.24 18.70 2.94
CA ILE A 61 6.40 18.24 2.17
C ILE A 61 6.59 19.04 0.87
N ASN A 62 5.52 19.51 0.22
CA ASN A 62 5.64 20.36 -0.97
C ASN A 62 6.01 21.82 -0.66
N SER A 63 5.81 22.28 0.59
CA SER A 63 6.24 23.62 1.02
C SER A 63 7.66 23.66 1.61
N THR A 64 8.16 22.54 2.15
CA THR A 64 9.43 22.49 2.89
C THR A 64 10.48 21.54 2.31
N GLY A 65 10.10 20.68 1.35
CA GLY A 65 10.95 19.59 0.87
C GLY A 65 11.96 20.00 -0.21
N THR A 66 13.00 19.17 -0.35
CA THR A 66 14.04 19.31 -1.38
C THR A 66 13.66 18.73 -2.74
N VAL A 67 12.65 17.83 -2.79
CA VAL A 67 12.14 17.18 -4.02
C VAL A 67 10.63 17.34 -4.09
N THR A 68 10.07 18.18 -4.95
CA THR A 68 8.62 18.41 -4.96
C THR A 68 7.84 17.20 -5.52
N TRP A 69 6.84 16.68 -4.78
CA TRP A 69 5.80 15.81 -5.33
C TRP A 69 4.85 16.68 -6.14
N SER A 70 5.34 17.12 -7.30
CA SER A 70 4.61 17.97 -8.19
C SER A 70 4.90 17.54 -9.61
N ASN A 71 3.84 17.12 -10.30
CA ASN A 71 3.87 16.82 -11.71
C ASN A 71 3.18 17.95 -12.49
N PRO A 72 3.93 18.73 -13.29
CA PRO A 72 3.34 19.83 -14.07
C PRO A 72 2.22 19.40 -15.02
N ALA A 73 2.22 18.14 -15.47
CA ALA A 73 1.16 17.62 -16.35
C ALA A 73 -0.19 17.44 -15.62
N PHE A 74 -0.16 17.31 -14.29
CA PHE A 74 -1.35 17.01 -13.48
C PHE A 74 -1.61 18.05 -12.38
N VAL A 75 -0.84 19.14 -12.33
CA VAL A 75 -0.95 20.16 -11.28
C VAL A 75 -2.37 20.72 -11.11
N TYR A 76 -3.08 20.94 -12.22
CA TYR A 76 -4.47 21.43 -12.18
C TYR A 76 -5.46 20.36 -11.66
N TYR A 77 -5.18 19.09 -11.94
CA TYR A 77 -5.99 17.99 -11.42
C TYR A 77 -5.74 17.79 -9.92
N ASP A 78 -4.47 17.81 -9.51
CA ASP A 78 -4.07 17.74 -8.10
C ASP A 78 -4.72 18.88 -7.30
N GLN A 79 -4.68 20.10 -7.82
CA GLN A 79 -5.31 21.25 -7.16
C GLN A 79 -6.81 21.03 -6.93
N GLN A 80 -7.56 20.65 -7.96
CA GLN A 80 -9.00 20.41 -7.82
C GLN A 80 -9.32 19.23 -6.89
N LEU A 81 -8.52 18.16 -6.95
CA LEU A 81 -8.67 17.00 -6.08
C LEU A 81 -8.45 17.39 -4.61
N ILE A 82 -7.41 18.15 -4.33
CA ILE A 82 -7.08 18.67 -3.00
C ILE A 82 -8.18 19.58 -2.47
N GLU A 83 -8.64 20.54 -3.27
CA GLU A 83 -9.71 21.47 -2.90
C GLU A 83 -11.01 20.71 -2.58
N ALA A 84 -11.37 19.72 -3.39
CA ALA A 84 -12.56 18.90 -3.17
C ALA A 84 -12.44 18.01 -1.91
N ILE A 85 -11.25 17.48 -1.61
CA ILE A 85 -11.00 16.74 -0.37
C ILE A 85 -11.12 17.66 0.85
N GLN A 86 -10.57 18.88 0.78
CA GLN A 86 -10.65 19.87 1.86
C GLN A 86 -12.11 20.22 2.18
N GLN A 87 -12.91 20.53 1.15
CA GLN A 87 -14.33 20.83 1.32
C GLN A 87 -15.08 19.68 2.01
N GLN A 88 -14.77 18.43 1.62
CA GLN A 88 -15.45 17.27 2.19
C GLN A 88 -15.06 17.04 3.67
N LEU A 89 -13.80 17.26 4.04
CA LEU A 89 -13.35 17.20 5.44
C LEU A 89 -13.94 18.34 6.29
N GLU A 90 -14.11 19.53 5.71
CA GLU A 90 -14.76 20.67 6.38
C GLU A 90 -16.22 20.36 6.70
N VAL A 91 -16.98 19.81 5.74
CA VAL A 91 -18.39 19.41 5.93
C VAL A 91 -18.56 18.38 7.06
N GLU A 92 -17.66 17.40 7.15
CA GLU A 92 -17.66 16.41 8.23
C GLU A 92 -17.42 17.07 9.60
N SER A 93 -16.43 17.97 9.68
CA SER A 93 -16.11 18.69 10.92
C SER A 93 -17.28 19.56 11.43
N GLU A 94 -18.06 20.15 10.53
CA GLU A 94 -19.25 20.92 10.87
C GLU A 94 -20.39 20.03 11.35
N GLN A 95 -20.55 18.85 10.77
CA GLN A 95 -21.55 17.86 11.18
C GLN A 95 -21.23 17.28 12.56
N ASP A 96 -19.96 16.97 12.84
CA ASP A 96 -19.50 16.53 14.15
C ASP A 96 -19.67 17.62 15.21
N ALA A 97 -19.33 18.87 14.89
CA ALA A 97 -19.54 19.99 15.80
C ALA A 97 -21.02 20.24 16.12
N ALA A 98 -21.91 20.04 15.15
CA ALA A 98 -23.36 20.11 15.35
C ALA A 98 -23.89 18.93 16.18
N TYR A 99 -23.31 17.73 16.00
CA TYR A 99 -23.65 16.52 16.75
C TYR A 99 -23.18 16.60 18.22
N ASP A 100 -21.97 17.08 18.48
CA ASP A 100 -21.41 17.28 19.82
C ASP A 100 -22.23 18.31 20.64
N GLN A 101 -22.78 19.33 19.96
CA GLN A 101 -23.71 20.28 20.60
C GLN A 101 -25.01 19.61 21.06
N GLN A 102 -25.44 18.55 20.38
CA GLN A 102 -26.66 17.79 20.68
C GLN A 102 -26.41 16.66 21.70
N GLN A 103 -25.17 16.15 21.80
CA GLN A 103 -24.80 15.03 22.67
C GLN A 103 -24.49 15.38 24.13
N GLN A 104 -24.39 16.66 24.51
CA GLN A 104 -24.27 17.05 25.93
C GLN A 104 -25.48 16.60 26.80
N GLN A 105 -26.54 16.04 26.21
CA GLN A 105 -27.68 15.48 26.94
C GLN A 105 -27.71 13.94 27.09
N HIS A 106 -26.92 13.14 26.37
CA HIS A 106 -26.98 11.68 26.54
C HIS A 106 -25.63 10.99 26.32
N GLN A 107 -24.96 10.70 27.43
CA GLN A 107 -23.79 9.83 27.54
C GLN A 107 -24.16 8.37 27.28
N TRP A 108 -23.48 7.67 26.35
CA TRP A 108 -23.26 6.22 26.44
C TRP A 108 -21.98 5.78 25.73
N GLN A 109 -21.23 4.95 26.45
CA GLN A 109 -20.12 4.12 25.97
C GLN A 109 -20.53 3.35 24.71
N THR A 110 -19.66 3.28 23.70
CA THR A 110 -19.54 2.09 22.86
C THR A 110 -18.12 1.86 22.40
N ASP A 111 -17.80 0.58 22.43
CA ASP A 111 -16.57 -0.13 22.14
C ASP A 111 -16.56 -0.48 20.64
N HIS A 112 -15.56 -0.02 19.89
CA HIS A 112 -15.21 -0.52 18.56
C HIS A 112 -13.67 -0.57 18.51
N GLY A 113 -13.03 -1.72 18.67
CA GLY A 113 -13.23 -2.92 17.87
C GLY A 113 -12.24 -2.87 16.71
N SER A 114 -11.02 -3.35 16.95
CA SER A 114 -9.96 -3.48 15.95
C SER A 114 -10.49 -4.16 14.69
N SER A 115 -10.45 -3.48 13.54
CA SER A 115 -10.67 -4.11 12.24
C SER A 115 -9.96 -3.30 11.16
N LEU A 116 -8.70 -3.66 10.90
CA LEU A 116 -7.86 -3.16 9.80
C LEU A 116 -8.40 -3.60 8.42
N LEU A 117 -9.72 -3.58 8.18
CA LEU A 117 -10.39 -4.19 7.02
C LEU A 117 -11.15 -3.28 6.03
N PRO A 118 -11.38 -1.97 6.23
CA PRO A 118 -12.08 -1.16 5.23
C PRO A 118 -11.21 -0.41 4.20
N LEU A 119 -9.90 -0.24 4.40
CA LEU A 119 -9.03 0.46 3.43
C LEU A 119 -8.94 -0.27 2.06
N TYR A 120 -9.49 -1.49 1.99
CA TYR A 120 -9.31 -2.46 0.91
C TYR A 120 -10.35 -2.36 -0.21
N GLY A 121 -11.44 -1.63 -0.02
CA GLY A 121 -12.58 -1.65 -0.92
C GLY A 121 -12.67 -0.47 -1.88
N GLY A 122 -12.17 0.70 -1.49
CA GLY A 122 -12.54 1.92 -2.20
C GLY A 122 -11.48 2.51 -3.15
N LEU A 123 -10.19 2.21 -3.00
CA LEU A 123 -9.18 2.50 -4.05
C LEU A 123 -9.47 1.74 -5.36
N LYS A 124 -10.24 0.65 -5.28
CA LYS A 124 -10.76 -0.11 -6.42
C LYS A 124 -11.52 0.77 -7.44
N PHE A 125 -12.13 1.87 -6.99
CA PHE A 125 -12.86 2.76 -7.90
C PHE A 125 -11.93 3.65 -8.74
N LEU A 126 -10.67 3.79 -8.34
CA LEU A 126 -9.68 4.63 -8.99
C LEU A 126 -8.58 3.82 -9.69
N THR A 127 -8.33 2.60 -9.20
CA THR A 127 -7.23 1.71 -9.64
C THR A 127 -7.69 0.26 -9.61
N ASN A 128 -7.11 -0.59 -10.47
CA ASN A 128 -7.37 -2.02 -10.47
C ASN A 128 -6.38 -2.81 -9.58
N TYR A 129 -5.25 -2.22 -9.18
CA TYR A 129 -4.16 -2.93 -8.51
C TYR A 129 -3.68 -2.27 -7.21
N CYS A 130 -4.00 -1.00 -6.94
CA CYS A 130 -3.53 -0.36 -5.71
C CYS A 130 -4.40 -0.76 -4.52
N GLY A 131 -4.06 -1.87 -3.88
CA GLY A 131 -4.71 -2.41 -2.69
C GLY A 131 -4.55 -3.94 -2.60
N PRO A 132 -5.36 -4.64 -1.79
CA PRO A 132 -5.21 -6.09 -1.67
C PRO A 132 -5.68 -6.85 -2.91
N GLY A 133 -4.72 -7.49 -3.57
CA GLY A 133 -4.97 -8.25 -4.79
C GLY A 133 -5.24 -7.34 -5.98
N ASN A 134 -5.72 -7.93 -7.07
CA ASN A 134 -6.07 -7.19 -8.28
C ASN A 134 -7.54 -7.40 -8.64
N TRP A 135 -8.15 -6.36 -9.20
CA TRP A 135 -9.54 -6.34 -9.67
C TRP A 135 -9.66 -6.26 -11.19
N SER A 136 -8.54 -6.42 -11.90
CA SER A 136 -8.52 -6.40 -13.36
C SER A 136 -9.11 -7.69 -13.94
N ALA A 137 -10.07 -7.56 -14.85
CA ALA A 137 -10.72 -8.71 -15.49
C ALA A 137 -9.87 -9.33 -16.62
N ASP A 138 -9.03 -8.52 -17.27
CA ASP A 138 -8.27 -8.87 -18.48
C ASP A 138 -6.77 -8.58 -18.33
N GLY A 139 -6.33 -8.21 -17.13
CA GLY A 139 -4.95 -7.80 -16.86
C GLY A 139 -4.65 -6.34 -17.25
N SER A 140 -5.61 -5.55 -17.73
CA SER A 140 -5.43 -4.13 -18.01
C SER A 140 -5.45 -3.26 -16.75
N THR A 141 -4.74 -2.13 -16.81
CA THR A 141 -4.86 -1.03 -15.84
C THR A 141 -6.07 -0.16 -16.17
N VAL A 142 -6.45 0.72 -15.25
CA VAL A 142 -7.44 1.77 -15.54
C VAL A 142 -7.00 2.68 -16.69
N GLN A 143 -7.98 3.24 -17.41
CA GLN A 143 -7.75 4.07 -18.60
C GLN A 143 -7.63 5.58 -18.31
N SER A 144 -7.91 6.02 -17.07
CA SER A 144 -7.77 7.43 -16.70
C SER A 144 -6.32 7.87 -16.86
N ALA A 145 -6.08 8.98 -17.58
CA ALA A 145 -4.73 9.51 -17.78
C ALA A 145 -4.00 9.83 -16.47
N TYR A 146 -4.76 10.20 -15.43
CA TYR A 146 -4.23 10.51 -14.12
C TYR A 146 -3.88 9.24 -13.31
N PHE A 147 -4.75 8.23 -13.32
CA PHE A 147 -4.58 7.02 -12.49
C PHE A 147 -3.81 5.89 -13.18
N SER A 148 -3.77 5.84 -14.51
CA SER A 148 -3.24 4.69 -15.26
C SER A 148 -1.77 4.39 -14.94
N SER A 149 -0.93 5.41 -14.84
CA SER A 149 0.49 5.24 -14.49
C SER A 149 0.67 4.74 -13.05
N ILE A 150 -0.16 5.21 -12.13
CA ILE A 150 -0.16 4.82 -10.71
C ILE A 150 -0.60 3.36 -10.58
N ASP A 151 -1.67 3.00 -11.27
CA ASP A 151 -2.20 1.64 -11.33
C ASP A 151 -1.20 0.67 -11.96
N GLN A 152 -0.43 1.13 -12.95
CA GLN A 152 0.67 0.35 -13.54
C GLN A 152 1.82 0.11 -12.54
N CYS A 153 2.16 1.07 -11.67
CA CYS A 153 3.12 0.85 -10.59
C CYS A 153 2.63 -0.25 -9.63
N CYS A 154 1.36 -0.20 -9.24
CA CYS A 154 0.75 -1.20 -8.37
C CYS A 154 0.67 -2.58 -9.03
N LYS A 155 0.32 -2.64 -10.31
CA LYS A 155 0.34 -3.88 -11.09
C LYS A 155 1.72 -4.53 -11.10
N GLN A 156 2.76 -3.75 -11.40
CA GLN A 156 4.13 -4.25 -11.41
C GLN A 156 4.57 -4.74 -10.02
N HIS A 157 4.10 -4.08 -8.96
CA HIS A 157 4.34 -4.50 -7.58
C HIS A 157 3.67 -5.84 -7.27
N ASP A 158 2.39 -6.00 -7.62
CA ASP A 158 1.63 -7.25 -7.48
C ASP A 158 2.27 -8.42 -8.25
N GLU A 159 2.89 -8.14 -9.39
CA GLU A 159 3.57 -9.11 -10.25
C GLU A 159 4.99 -9.47 -9.76
N CYS A 160 5.38 -9.06 -8.55
CA CYS A 160 6.69 -9.39 -7.98
C CYS A 160 6.93 -10.93 -7.98
N PRO A 161 8.08 -11.40 -8.49
CA PRO A 161 8.36 -12.84 -8.57
C PRO A 161 8.40 -13.57 -7.23
N ASP A 162 8.78 -12.83 -6.18
CA ASP A 162 9.03 -13.35 -4.85
C ASP A 162 8.10 -12.70 -3.83
N THR A 163 7.14 -13.48 -3.35
CA THR A 163 6.10 -13.02 -2.44
C THR A 163 5.87 -14.02 -1.30
N ILE A 164 5.35 -13.55 -0.18
CA ILE A 164 4.83 -14.38 0.90
C ILE A 164 3.40 -13.90 1.14
N VAL A 165 2.45 -14.61 0.55
CA VAL A 165 1.01 -14.33 0.68
C VAL A 165 0.47 -15.07 1.89
N GLU A 166 0.89 -16.32 2.08
CA GLU A 166 0.38 -17.20 3.12
C GLU A 166 1.50 -18.03 3.77
N ARG A 167 1.17 -18.67 4.90
CA ARG A 167 2.16 -19.37 5.72
C ARG A 167 2.93 -20.47 4.99
N ARG A 168 2.33 -21.12 3.98
CA ARG A 168 3.01 -22.18 3.21
C ARG A 168 4.13 -21.65 2.31
N ASP A 169 4.12 -20.37 1.95
CA ASP A 169 5.11 -19.78 1.04
C ASP A 169 6.50 -19.70 1.67
N TYR A 170 6.58 -19.64 3.01
CA TYR A 170 7.85 -19.70 3.76
C TYR A 170 8.70 -20.93 3.42
N ARG A 171 8.11 -22.01 2.90
CA ARG A 171 8.87 -23.20 2.45
C ARG A 171 9.84 -22.90 1.30
N ARG A 172 9.64 -21.80 0.57
CA ARG A 172 10.54 -21.33 -0.51
C ARG A 172 11.75 -20.56 0.04
N TYR A 173 11.69 -20.10 1.27
CA TYR A 173 12.67 -19.18 1.87
C TYR A 173 13.27 -19.83 3.12
N GLU A 174 14.31 -20.65 2.91
CA GLU A 174 14.95 -21.43 3.97
C GLU A 174 15.40 -20.54 5.14
N ALA A 175 15.06 -20.97 6.35
CA ALA A 175 15.39 -20.31 7.61
C ALA A 175 14.93 -18.84 7.76
N LEU A 176 14.06 -18.33 6.86
CA LEU A 176 13.44 -17.01 7.04
C LEU A 176 12.56 -17.04 8.31
N PRO A 177 12.81 -16.17 9.31
CA PRO A 177 12.00 -16.14 10.53
C PRO A 177 10.53 -15.88 10.21
N TYR A 178 9.62 -16.65 10.81
CA TYR A 178 8.19 -16.41 10.65
C TYR A 178 7.81 -15.04 11.22
N LYS A 179 7.09 -14.26 10.42
CA LYS A 179 6.55 -12.97 10.83
C LYS A 179 5.06 -12.91 10.51
N PRO A 180 4.17 -12.73 11.51
CA PRO A 180 2.75 -12.57 11.26
C PRO A 180 2.49 -11.40 10.30
N GLN A 181 1.64 -11.63 9.30
CA GLN A 181 1.31 -10.63 8.31
C GLN A 181 -0.18 -10.61 8.00
N ILE A 182 -0.70 -9.39 7.84
CA ILE A 182 -2.07 -9.12 7.38
C ILE A 182 -2.06 -8.85 5.85
N PHE A 183 -0.87 -8.54 5.31
CA PHE A 183 -0.62 -8.21 3.91
C PHE A 183 0.42 -9.14 3.30
N THR A 184 0.35 -9.28 1.98
CA THR A 184 1.42 -9.89 1.18
C THR A 184 2.75 -9.20 1.48
N ARG A 185 3.79 -10.00 1.72
CA ARG A 185 5.18 -9.51 1.81
C ARG A 185 5.87 -9.75 0.49
N LEU A 186 6.66 -8.79 0.05
CA LEU A 186 7.39 -8.85 -1.21
C LEU A 186 8.89 -8.76 -0.94
N ARG A 187 9.69 -9.11 -1.94
CA ARG A 187 11.12 -8.83 -1.89
C ARG A 187 11.40 -7.34 -1.82
N CYS A 188 12.45 -6.95 -1.08
CA CYS A 188 12.80 -5.54 -0.88
C CYS A 188 12.98 -4.76 -2.18
N ASN A 189 13.57 -5.37 -3.21
CA ASN A 189 13.71 -4.74 -4.52
C ASN A 189 12.35 -4.37 -5.18
N CYS A 190 11.29 -5.17 -4.98
CA CYS A 190 9.96 -4.85 -5.51
C CYS A 190 9.39 -3.61 -4.82
N ASP A 191 9.55 -3.48 -3.49
CA ASP A 191 9.13 -2.28 -2.75
C ASP A 191 9.93 -1.04 -3.16
N VAL A 192 11.24 -1.21 -3.40
CA VAL A 192 12.10 -0.13 -3.90
C VAL A 192 11.62 0.39 -5.25
N VAL A 193 11.37 -0.52 -6.20
CA VAL A 193 10.90 -0.16 -7.55
C VAL A 193 9.53 0.47 -7.49
N PHE A 194 8.62 -0.06 -6.68
CA PHE A 194 7.28 0.46 -6.49
C PHE A 194 7.27 1.90 -5.97
N LEU A 195 7.98 2.16 -4.88
CA LEU A 195 8.02 3.50 -4.27
C LEU A 195 8.70 4.52 -5.19
N ARG A 196 9.75 4.12 -5.94
CA ARG A 196 10.36 4.99 -6.97
C ARG A 196 9.40 5.25 -8.14
N CYS A 197 8.62 4.26 -8.55
CA CYS A 197 7.62 4.40 -9.61
C CYS A 197 6.59 5.47 -9.23
N LEU A 198 6.06 5.41 -8.01
CA LEU A 198 5.15 6.42 -7.47
C LEU A 198 5.83 7.79 -7.36
N GLN A 199 7.06 7.85 -6.86
CA GLN A 199 7.83 9.10 -6.77
C GLN A 199 7.99 9.79 -8.12
N ASN A 200 8.25 9.02 -9.17
CA ASN A 200 8.45 9.55 -10.52
C ASN A 200 7.15 10.08 -11.14
N ILE A 201 5.99 9.56 -10.71
CA ILE A 201 4.68 10.09 -11.14
C ILE A 201 4.40 11.42 -10.44
N ALA A 202 4.79 11.58 -9.18
CA ALA A 202 4.82 12.85 -8.47
C ALA A 202 3.47 13.61 -8.42
N THR A 203 2.34 12.90 -8.33
CA THR A 203 1.00 13.48 -8.10
C THR A 203 0.55 13.32 -6.65
N PHE A 204 -0.46 14.09 -6.23
CA PHE A 204 -1.08 13.93 -4.92
C PHE A 204 -1.51 12.47 -4.65
N PHE A 205 -2.17 11.83 -5.61
CA PHE A 205 -2.66 10.46 -5.42
C PHE A 205 -1.51 9.44 -5.34
N SER A 206 -0.45 9.60 -6.14
CA SER A 206 0.73 8.72 -6.04
C SER A 206 1.44 8.86 -4.69
N TYR A 207 1.47 10.07 -4.13
CA TYR A 207 1.94 10.32 -2.77
C TYR A 207 1.05 9.63 -1.74
N ALA A 208 -0.28 9.76 -1.85
CA ALA A 208 -1.23 9.12 -0.96
C ALA A 208 -1.05 7.59 -0.93
N VAL A 209 -0.86 6.96 -2.10
CA VAL A 209 -0.57 5.52 -2.20
C VAL A 209 0.75 5.17 -1.51
N ALA A 210 1.83 5.92 -1.75
CA ALA A 210 3.12 5.69 -1.10
C ALA A 210 3.05 5.87 0.43
N TRP A 211 2.35 6.92 0.88
CA TRP A 211 2.12 7.19 2.30
C TRP A 211 1.38 6.03 2.95
N ILE A 212 0.22 5.64 2.40
CA ILE A 212 -0.58 4.52 2.90
C ILE A 212 0.27 3.24 2.95
N TYR A 213 0.96 2.91 1.86
CA TYR A 213 1.78 1.69 1.80
C TYR A 213 2.83 1.68 2.92
N THR A 214 3.56 2.77 3.10
CA THR A 214 4.62 2.86 4.11
C THR A 214 4.12 2.90 5.56
N LYS A 215 2.85 3.26 5.78
CA LYS A 215 2.17 3.16 7.08
C LYS A 215 1.69 1.76 7.41
N PHE A 216 1.31 0.94 6.43
CA PHE A 216 0.76 -0.40 6.67
C PHE A 216 1.79 -1.52 6.47
N GLN A 217 2.79 -1.29 5.62
CA GLN A 217 3.91 -2.18 5.38
C GLN A 217 5.16 -1.67 6.05
N TYR A 218 5.76 -2.47 6.93
CA TYR A 218 6.96 -2.08 7.65
C TYR A 218 8.22 -2.79 7.15
N ASN A 219 8.06 -4.01 6.63
CA ASN A 219 9.19 -4.86 6.28
C ASN A 219 8.98 -5.64 4.98
N CYS A 220 10.10 -5.84 4.30
CA CYS A 220 10.29 -6.71 3.15
C CYS A 220 11.30 -7.81 3.52
N PHE A 221 11.46 -8.80 2.66
CA PHE A 221 12.48 -9.83 2.84
C PHE A 221 13.49 -9.82 1.69
N ASP A 222 14.72 -10.22 1.97
CA ASP A 222 15.73 -10.41 0.91
C ASP A 222 16.79 -11.45 1.31
N TYR A 223 17.58 -11.89 0.34
CA TYR A 223 18.64 -12.88 0.51
C TYR A 223 20.00 -12.19 0.61
N GLU A 224 20.49 -12.01 1.83
CA GLU A 224 21.70 -11.24 2.12
C GLU A 224 22.52 -11.86 3.26
N HIS A 225 23.78 -11.45 3.38
CA HIS A 225 24.68 -11.80 4.46
C HIS A 225 24.04 -11.52 5.83
N PRO A 226 24.35 -12.31 6.87
CA PRO A 226 23.76 -12.15 8.19
C PRO A 226 23.88 -10.72 8.71
N VAL A 227 22.74 -10.10 9.03
CA VAL A 227 22.71 -8.78 9.65
C VAL A 227 23.32 -8.89 11.04
N MET A 228 24.31 -8.06 11.32
CA MET A 228 24.90 -7.95 12.65
C MET A 228 24.23 -6.86 13.46
N GLU A 229 24.09 -5.68 12.86
CA GLU A 229 23.47 -4.53 13.51
C GLU A 229 22.91 -3.54 12.51
N CYS A 230 22.12 -2.61 13.05
CA CYS A 230 21.67 -1.43 12.35
C CYS A 230 22.50 -0.23 12.81
N THR A 231 23.39 0.26 11.95
CA THR A 231 24.34 1.32 12.28
C THR A 231 23.71 2.71 12.24
N VAL A 232 22.69 2.89 11.38
CA VAL A 232 21.96 4.15 11.25
C VAL A 232 20.47 3.90 11.41
N LYS A 233 19.84 4.59 12.36
CA LYS A 233 18.40 4.55 12.60
C LYS A 233 17.79 5.92 12.48
N ARG A 234 16.53 5.97 12.07
CA ARG A 234 15.74 7.20 12.09
C ARG A 234 14.34 6.91 12.59
N ASN A 235 13.85 7.81 13.44
CA ASN A 235 12.45 7.81 13.78
C ASN A 235 11.65 8.36 12.58
N ASP A 236 10.69 7.59 12.08
CA ASP A 236 9.87 7.96 10.92
C ASP A 236 8.65 8.82 11.30
N GLY A 237 8.53 9.24 12.57
CA GLY A 237 7.43 10.05 13.08
C GLY A 237 6.10 9.30 13.17
N LEU A 238 6.07 8.00 12.85
CA LEU A 238 4.89 7.17 12.93
C LEU A 238 4.99 6.21 14.13
N PHE A 239 4.11 6.40 15.12
CA PHE A 239 3.91 5.48 16.24
C PHE A 239 5.21 4.95 16.91
N THR A 240 6.24 5.80 17.02
CA THR A 240 7.48 5.55 17.79
C THR A 240 8.37 4.39 17.32
N ALA A 241 8.28 3.94 16.06
CA ALA A 241 9.16 2.89 15.54
C ALA A 241 10.39 3.49 14.82
N ASP A 242 11.59 3.15 15.30
CA ASP A 242 12.83 3.47 14.60
C ASP A 242 13.00 2.55 13.38
N ARG A 243 13.22 3.15 12.20
CA ARG A 243 13.58 2.46 10.96
C ARG A 243 15.09 2.34 10.84
N CYS A 244 15.55 1.20 10.38
CA CYS A 244 16.95 1.02 10.03
C CYS A 244 17.25 1.53 8.62
N LEU A 245 18.26 2.39 8.52
CA LEU A 245 18.74 2.96 7.27
C LEU A 245 19.96 2.25 6.72
N THR A 246 20.80 1.73 7.61
CA THR A 246 22.05 1.09 7.21
C THR A 246 22.23 -0.16 8.04
N TYR A 247 22.23 -1.30 7.36
CA TYR A 247 22.48 -2.59 7.95
C TYR A 247 23.94 -2.97 7.73
N MET A 248 24.68 -3.18 8.82
CA MET A 248 25.99 -3.80 8.72
C MET A 248 25.84 -5.32 8.71
N VAL A 249 26.36 -5.97 7.67
CA VAL A 249 26.25 -7.41 7.46
C VAL A 249 27.61 -8.10 7.52
N ASP A 250 27.60 -9.34 8.00
CA ASP A 250 28.79 -10.18 8.07
C ASP A 250 29.01 -10.94 6.76
N ASN A 251 29.80 -10.35 5.87
CA ASN A 251 30.16 -10.96 4.59
C ASN A 251 31.19 -12.10 4.69
N SER A 252 31.58 -12.53 5.89
CA SER A 252 32.34 -13.78 6.07
C SER A 252 31.46 -15.03 6.13
N ASN A 253 30.15 -14.86 6.33
CA ASN A 253 29.17 -15.94 6.41
C ASN A 253 28.28 -15.97 5.17
N ASP A 254 27.78 -17.14 4.79
CA ASP A 254 26.88 -17.27 3.63
C ASP A 254 25.57 -16.50 3.80
N LYS A 255 25.01 -16.04 2.68
CA LYS A 255 23.73 -15.32 2.63
C LYS A 255 22.58 -16.18 3.15
N ARG A 256 21.60 -15.54 3.76
CA ARG A 256 20.36 -16.15 4.26
C ARG A 256 19.18 -15.20 4.11
N TRP A 257 17.97 -15.76 4.06
CA TRP A 257 16.74 -14.98 3.99
C TRP A 257 16.48 -14.25 5.30
N GLN A 258 16.33 -12.93 5.22
CA GLN A 258 16.15 -12.06 6.39
C GLN A 258 15.11 -10.97 6.11
N TRP A 259 14.61 -10.36 7.19
CA TRP A 259 13.72 -9.21 7.12
C TRP A 259 14.51 -7.92 7.16
N PHE A 260 14.10 -6.97 6.32
CA PHE A 260 14.61 -5.61 6.28
C PHE A 260 13.44 -4.65 6.39
N ASP A 261 13.70 -3.43 6.82
CA ASP A 261 12.71 -2.36 6.74
C ASP A 261 12.47 -2.01 5.28
N ILE A 262 11.23 -1.64 4.94
CA ILE A 262 10.97 -1.08 3.61
C ILE A 262 11.47 0.38 3.57
N PRO A 263 11.67 0.94 2.36
CA PRO A 263 11.92 2.37 2.25
C PRO A 263 10.75 3.15 2.84
N TYR A 264 11.04 4.22 3.56
CA TYR A 264 10.02 5.13 4.08
C TYR A 264 10.22 6.52 3.51
N LEU A 265 9.13 7.26 3.53
CA LEU A 265 9.06 8.64 3.07
C LEU A 265 9.27 9.55 4.28
N SER A 266 10.38 10.29 4.31
CA SER A 266 10.63 11.27 5.38
C SER A 266 11.29 12.52 4.83
N SER A 267 10.73 13.67 5.22
CA SER A 267 11.19 14.99 4.76
C SER A 267 11.36 15.04 3.24
N ASN A 268 10.47 14.35 2.52
CA ASN A 268 10.46 14.34 1.07
C ASN A 268 11.66 13.61 0.38
N GLN A 269 12.31 12.72 1.12
CA GLN A 269 13.30 11.80 0.59
C GLN A 269 12.81 10.37 0.81
N PHE A 270 12.81 9.55 -0.24
CA PHE A 270 12.76 8.11 -0.05
C PHE A 270 14.13 7.67 0.45
N ILE A 271 14.15 7.17 1.67
CA ILE A 271 15.35 6.63 2.26
C ILE A 271 15.25 5.13 2.13
N PHE A 272 16.06 4.59 1.25
CA PHE A 272 16.17 3.16 1.01
C PHE A 272 17.19 2.60 2.00
N PRO A 273 16.87 1.50 2.70
CA PRO A 273 17.87 0.87 3.54
C PRO A 273 19.03 0.35 2.71
N GLU A 274 20.23 0.66 3.16
CA GLU A 274 21.48 0.26 2.54
C GLU A 274 22.14 -0.86 3.34
N VAL A 275 23.02 -1.60 2.68
CA VAL A 275 23.79 -2.68 3.26
C VAL A 275 25.28 -2.34 3.16
N GLU A 276 25.96 -2.35 4.30
CA GLU A 276 27.40 -2.18 4.42
C GLU A 276 28.04 -3.50 4.83
N TYR A 277 29.14 -3.85 4.17
CA TYR A 277 29.88 -5.08 4.45
C TYR A 277 30.92 -4.84 5.53
N ARG A 278 30.96 -5.70 6.55
CA ARG A 278 31.93 -5.62 7.66
C ARG A 278 33.37 -5.64 7.17
N TYR A 279 33.67 -6.54 6.24
CA TYR A 279 35.00 -6.74 5.70
C TYR A 279 35.03 -6.17 4.30
N GLU A 280 35.99 -5.28 4.01
CA GLU A 280 36.25 -4.87 2.64
C GLU A 280 36.63 -6.11 1.82
N LEU A 281 35.96 -6.31 0.69
CA LEU A 281 36.32 -7.38 -0.25
C LEU A 281 37.73 -7.09 -0.76
N ASP A 282 38.72 -7.84 -0.27
CA ASP A 282 40.04 -7.82 -0.87
C ASP A 282 39.99 -8.52 -2.24
N TRP A 283 39.68 -7.72 -3.26
CA TRP A 283 39.60 -8.15 -4.65
C TRP A 283 40.90 -8.80 -5.14
N PHE A 284 42.04 -8.51 -4.49
CA PHE A 284 43.30 -9.13 -4.83
C PHE A 284 43.25 -10.65 -4.54
N HIS A 285 42.80 -11.06 -3.37
CA HIS A 285 42.68 -12.48 -3.03
C HIS A 285 41.61 -13.20 -3.84
N VAL A 286 40.44 -12.58 -4.05
CA VAL A 286 39.32 -13.20 -4.79
C VAL A 286 39.67 -13.46 -6.27
N LEU A 287 40.39 -12.55 -6.93
CA LEU A 287 40.75 -12.68 -8.34
C LEU A 287 41.97 -13.58 -8.56
N PHE A 288 42.91 -13.62 -7.61
CA PHE A 288 44.18 -14.32 -7.78
C PHE A 288 44.25 -15.71 -7.10
N ASP A 289 43.42 -16.02 -6.09
CA ASP A 289 43.39 -17.37 -5.47
C ASP A 289 42.59 -18.41 -6.28
N ARG A 290 41.65 -17.99 -7.15
CA ARG A 290 41.03 -18.90 -8.13
C ARG A 290 42.02 -19.54 -9.10
N LYS A 291 43.21 -18.96 -9.27
CA LYS A 291 44.27 -19.52 -10.12
C LYS A 291 45.09 -20.62 -9.45
N ILE A 292 45.09 -20.70 -8.12
CA ILE A 292 45.96 -21.63 -7.37
C ILE A 292 45.27 -22.99 -7.16
N SER A 293 43.94 -23.05 -7.12
CA SER A 293 43.19 -24.30 -6.92
C SER A 293 42.97 -25.14 -8.19
N SER A 294 43.39 -24.68 -9.38
CA SER A 294 43.25 -25.42 -10.66
C SER A 294 44.45 -26.29 -11.06
N LYS A 295 45.43 -26.48 -10.17
CA LYS A 295 46.56 -27.40 -10.38
C LYS A 295 46.78 -28.30 -9.17
N SER A 296 46.08 -29.43 -9.17
CA SER A 296 46.45 -30.66 -8.47
C SER A 296 45.74 -31.81 -9.16
#